data_AF-A0A2P5E7U0-F1
#
_entry.id   AF-A0A2P5E7U0-F1
#
_cell.length_a   1.000
_cell.length_b   1.000
_cell.length_c   1.000
_cell.angle_alpha   90.00
_cell.angle_beta   90.00
_cell.angle_gamma   90.00
#
_symmetry.space_group_name_H-M   'P 1'
#
loop_
_entity.id
_entity.type
_entity.pdbx_description
1 polymer ?
#
loop_
_entity_poly.entity_id
_entity_poly.type
_entity_poly.pdbx_seq_one_letter_code
_entity_poly.pdbx_strand_id
1 'polypeptide(L)'
;MALWTRKSVNVVNHVVSKVGFLGTINQSSWPHSFYRKHPISDACARNLKNPVTEFVNTPAHFSFRRFESTKAETQSDTLHDFDANQQVLDFPGGKVTFSPELRFISESPEERVHCYRVLDDNGQIITGSTYVQVNKEVALKMYSDMVTLQMMDTIFYEAQRQGRISFYVTTVGEEAINIASAAALTIDDLIFPQYREPGVLLWRGFTLQEFANQCFGNKADYGKGRQMPIHYGSNKHNYFTVSSTIATQIPHAVGAAYSLKMDKKDACVVTYFGDGGTSEGDFHAALNFAAVREAPVIFICRNNGWAISTPTSDQFRSDGVVVRGQAYGIRSIRVDGNDALALYGAVHTARNMAIREHRPILIEALTYRVGHHSTSDDSTKYRPAEEIEWWRSARDPVTRFRKWIESNGWWNTDVESELRNSVRKQMLQAIQVAEKVEKPPIADVFTDVYDVPPSNLVEQEKLLRETIKRYPKDYPSDVPV
;
A
#
# COMPACT_ATOMS: atom_id res chain seq x y z
N MET A 1 28.32 19.40 36.84
CA MET A 1 29.02 18.11 37.11
C MET A 1 28.16 17.02 36.51
N ALA A 2 28.55 16.16 35.56
CA ALA A 2 29.82 15.95 34.89
C ALA A 2 29.51 15.47 33.46
N LEU A 3 30.19 16.05 32.47
CA LEU A 3 30.39 15.49 31.14
C LEU A 3 31.42 14.37 31.24
N TRP A 4 31.24 13.20 30.62
CA TRP A 4 32.38 12.40 30.19
C TRP A 4 32.12 11.67 28.87
N THR A 5 33.18 11.65 28.09
CA THR A 5 33.32 11.36 26.67
C THR A 5 33.47 9.86 26.39
N ARG A 6 32.99 9.43 25.22
CA ARG A 6 33.19 8.08 24.66
C ARG A 6 34.62 7.98 24.11
N LYS A 7 35.39 6.99 24.57
CA LYS A 7 36.65 6.55 23.96
C LYS A 7 36.41 5.25 23.18
N SER A 8 36.89 5.25 21.94
CA SER A 8 37.05 4.10 21.05
C SER A 8 38.14 3.15 21.54
N VAL A 9 37.98 1.85 21.33
CA VAL A 9 39.09 0.88 21.30
C VAL A 9 38.84 -0.16 20.19
N ASN A 10 39.85 -0.29 19.34
CA ASN A 10 40.06 -1.29 18.29
C ASN A 10 40.21 -2.71 18.85
N VAL A 11 39.84 -3.73 18.08
CA VAL A 11 40.41 -5.08 18.23
C VAL A 11 40.82 -5.62 16.86
N VAL A 12 42.10 -6.01 16.77
CA VAL A 12 42.75 -6.68 15.64
C VAL A 12 42.91 -8.17 15.95
N ASN A 13 42.83 -8.98 14.90
CA ASN A 13 42.98 -10.43 14.77
C ASN A 13 44.17 -11.09 15.49
N HIS A 14 43.98 -12.35 15.92
CA HIS A 14 44.95 -13.44 15.70
C HIS A 14 44.31 -14.84 15.64
N VAL A 15 44.96 -15.73 14.87
CA VAL A 15 44.48 -17.00 14.30
C VAL A 15 45.32 -18.19 14.83
N VAL A 16 44.87 -19.41 14.54
CA VAL A 16 45.58 -20.73 14.44
C VAL A 16 45.49 -21.56 15.76
N SER A 17 45.09 -22.85 15.82
CA SER A 17 45.29 -23.98 14.89
C SER A 17 44.42 -25.23 15.22
N LYS A 18 44.08 -26.00 14.16
CA LYS A 18 44.03 -27.48 13.97
C LYS A 18 43.28 -28.34 15.00
N VAL A 19 42.41 -29.29 14.61
CA VAL A 19 42.74 -30.59 13.98
C VAL A 19 41.59 -31.05 13.05
N GLY A 20 41.94 -31.65 11.90
CA GLY A 20 40.99 -32.10 10.89
C GLY A 20 40.58 -33.57 10.98
N PHE A 21 39.62 -33.96 10.14
CA PHE A 21 39.45 -35.32 9.65
C PHE A 21 38.81 -35.30 8.26
N LEU A 22 39.33 -36.18 7.38
CA LEU A 22 39.03 -36.29 5.96
C LEU A 22 37.60 -36.79 5.68
N GLY A 23 37.01 -36.30 4.58
CA GLY A 23 35.77 -36.81 3.98
C GLY A 23 35.63 -36.41 2.50
N THR A 24 36.24 -37.24 1.65
CA THR A 24 36.08 -37.47 0.20
C THR A 24 35.02 -36.65 -0.56
N ILE A 25 35.49 -35.83 -1.51
CA ILE A 25 34.69 -35.23 -2.60
C ILE A 25 34.78 -36.18 -3.80
N ASN A 26 33.62 -36.66 -4.27
CA ASN A 26 33.52 -37.42 -5.51
C ASN A 26 33.01 -36.49 -6.62
N GLN A 27 33.89 -36.13 -7.56
CA GLN A 27 33.53 -35.51 -8.82
C GLN A 27 32.93 -36.58 -9.74
N SER A 28 31.73 -36.34 -10.27
CA SER A 28 31.29 -37.03 -11.48
C SER A 28 30.67 -36.02 -12.46
N SER A 29 31.28 -36.04 -13.63
CA SER A 29 30.98 -35.34 -14.87
C SER A 29 29.56 -35.58 -15.38
N TRP A 30 28.89 -34.52 -15.84
CA TRP A 30 27.71 -34.59 -16.69
C TRP A 30 28.08 -34.13 -18.11
N PRO A 31 27.80 -34.93 -19.16
CA PRO A 31 28.10 -34.54 -20.53
C PRO A 31 26.98 -33.70 -21.15
N HIS A 32 27.40 -32.80 -22.04
CA HIS A 32 26.58 -32.01 -22.93
C HIS A 32 25.79 -32.86 -23.95
N SER A 33 24.71 -32.23 -24.43
CA SER A 33 24.05 -32.39 -25.74
C SER A 33 22.89 -33.39 -25.85
N PHE A 34 21.68 -32.85 -26.00
CA PHE A 34 20.65 -33.40 -26.91
C PHE A 34 19.79 -32.24 -27.44
N TYR A 35 20.21 -31.67 -28.57
CA TYR A 35 19.34 -30.89 -29.46
C TYR A 35 18.55 -31.90 -30.32
N ARG A 36 17.24 -32.02 -30.12
CA ARG A 36 16.34 -32.66 -31.09
C ARG A 36 15.63 -31.60 -31.91
N LYS A 37 15.96 -31.54 -33.19
CA LYS A 37 15.20 -30.83 -34.23
C LYS A 37 13.91 -31.62 -34.51
N HIS A 38 12.76 -30.96 -34.42
CA HIS A 38 11.52 -31.42 -35.05
C HIS A 38 11.36 -30.70 -36.40
N PRO A 39 11.02 -31.42 -37.49
CA PRO A 39 10.73 -30.80 -38.78
C PRO A 39 9.31 -30.22 -38.78
N ILE A 40 9.18 -28.94 -39.14
CA ILE A 40 7.91 -28.29 -39.45
C ILE A 40 7.54 -28.69 -40.87
N SER A 41 6.38 -29.34 -41.04
CA SER A 41 5.78 -29.65 -42.33
C SER A 41 4.95 -28.46 -42.83
N ASP A 42 5.26 -27.98 -44.03
CA ASP A 42 4.42 -27.10 -44.84
C ASP A 42 3.14 -27.82 -45.27
N ALA A 43 2.01 -27.48 -44.64
CA ALA A 43 0.66 -27.70 -45.20
C ALA A 43 -0.41 -26.99 -44.36
N CYS A 44 -0.65 -25.70 -44.59
CA CYS A 44 -2.01 -25.13 -44.53
C CYS A 44 -2.04 -23.67 -45.03
N ALA A 45 -1.75 -23.47 -46.33
CA ALA A 45 -2.16 -22.25 -47.01
C ALA A 45 -3.51 -22.52 -47.67
N ARG A 46 -4.61 -22.09 -47.03
CA ARG A 46 -5.89 -21.67 -47.65
C ARG A 46 -6.98 -21.44 -46.58
N ASN A 47 -7.71 -20.34 -46.77
CA ASN A 47 -8.99 -19.96 -46.14
C ASN A 47 -8.93 -19.12 -44.85
N LEU A 48 -8.61 -17.84 -45.01
CA LEU A 48 -9.16 -16.77 -44.16
C LEU A 48 -10.16 -15.96 -45.01
N LYS A 49 -11.45 -16.09 -44.70
CA LYS A 49 -12.51 -15.18 -45.16
C LYS A 49 -12.65 -14.08 -44.11
N ASN A 50 -12.43 -12.83 -44.52
CA ASN A 50 -12.71 -11.63 -43.72
C ASN A 50 -14.22 -11.46 -43.50
N PRO A 51 -14.68 -11.10 -42.30
CA PRO A 51 -15.84 -10.26 -42.12
C PRO A 51 -15.40 -8.80 -41.96
N VAL A 52 -15.91 -7.95 -42.84
CA VAL A 52 -15.83 -6.49 -42.75
C VAL A 52 -16.78 -6.03 -41.64
N THR A 53 -16.25 -5.34 -40.63
CA THR A 53 -17.03 -4.56 -39.67
C THR A 53 -16.59 -3.11 -39.75
N GLU A 54 -17.53 -2.25 -40.16
CA GLU A 54 -17.38 -0.80 -40.25
C GLU A 54 -17.18 -0.19 -38.86
N PHE A 55 -15.99 0.36 -38.60
CA PHE A 55 -15.79 1.27 -37.48
C PHE A 55 -16.11 2.69 -37.93
N VAL A 56 -17.17 3.25 -37.36
CA VAL A 56 -17.52 4.67 -37.46
C VAL A 56 -16.46 5.48 -36.73
N ASN A 57 -15.64 6.22 -37.49
CA ASN A 57 -14.69 7.19 -36.99
C ASN A 57 -15.44 8.37 -36.37
N THR A 58 -15.44 8.47 -35.05
CA THR A 58 -15.81 9.71 -34.34
C THR A 58 -14.50 10.36 -33.86
N PRO A 59 -14.17 11.61 -34.24
CA PRO A 59 -12.90 12.20 -33.87
C PRO A 59 -12.91 12.52 -32.37
N ALA A 60 -12.10 11.79 -31.59
CA ALA A 60 -11.79 12.17 -30.23
C ALA A 60 -11.00 13.49 -30.26
N HIS A 61 -11.58 14.55 -29.70
CA HIS A 61 -10.89 15.81 -29.45
C HIS A 61 -9.80 15.61 -28.39
N PHE A 62 -8.62 15.15 -28.82
CA PHE A 62 -7.39 15.21 -28.04
C PHE A 62 -6.86 16.65 -28.08
N SER A 63 -7.17 17.43 -27.05
CA SER A 63 -6.43 18.67 -26.80
C SER A 63 -5.06 18.31 -26.22
N PHE A 64 -4.07 18.10 -27.09
CA PHE A 64 -2.68 18.23 -26.67
C PHE A 64 -2.46 19.70 -26.28
N ARG A 65 -2.20 19.99 -25.00
CA ARG A 65 -1.35 21.13 -24.68
C ARG A 65 0.07 20.76 -25.11
N ARG A 66 0.34 20.85 -26.41
CA ARG A 66 1.70 21.14 -26.87
C ARG A 66 2.02 22.51 -26.29
N PHE A 67 3.11 22.62 -25.53
CA PHE A 67 3.78 23.91 -25.42
C PHE A 67 4.02 24.38 -26.86
N GLU A 68 3.47 25.54 -27.22
CA GLU A 68 3.73 26.15 -28.51
C GLU A 68 5.24 26.30 -28.66
N SER A 69 5.80 25.64 -29.67
CA SER A 69 7.17 25.89 -30.11
C SER A 69 7.25 27.36 -30.51
N THR A 70 8.20 28.07 -29.90
CA THR A 70 8.50 29.48 -30.11
C THR A 70 8.53 29.82 -31.60
N LYS A 71 7.48 30.49 -32.08
CA LYS A 71 7.63 31.39 -33.24
C LYS A 71 8.44 32.58 -32.74
N ALA A 72 9.54 32.87 -33.40
CA ALA A 72 10.32 34.09 -33.17
C ALA A 72 9.41 35.29 -33.48
N GLU A 73 8.91 35.93 -32.43
CA GLU A 73 8.10 37.13 -32.52
C GLU A 73 9.05 38.32 -32.68
N THR A 74 8.83 39.10 -33.74
CA THR A 74 9.56 40.33 -34.03
C THR A 74 8.71 41.51 -33.56
N GLN A 75 8.99 42.04 -32.37
CA GLN A 75 8.52 43.35 -31.90
C GLN A 75 9.65 43.98 -31.07
N SER A 76 10.32 45.01 -31.59
CA SER A 76 9.94 46.43 -31.55
C SER A 76 10.08 47.02 -30.15
N ASP A 77 11.21 47.72 -29.96
CA ASP A 77 11.59 48.47 -28.77
C ASP A 77 10.50 49.40 -28.24
N THR A 78 10.21 49.31 -26.94
CA THR A 78 9.97 50.49 -26.10
C THR A 78 10.55 50.25 -24.72
N LEU A 79 11.46 51.15 -24.35
CA LEU A 79 12.19 51.27 -23.09
C LEU A 79 11.27 51.29 -21.87
N HIS A 80 11.57 50.48 -20.85
CA HIS A 80 11.72 50.93 -19.45
C HIS A 80 12.22 49.79 -18.53
N ASP A 81 13.25 50.15 -17.74
CA ASP A 81 13.93 49.44 -16.65
C ASP A 81 14.65 48.10 -16.92
N PHE A 82 15.96 48.27 -17.15
CA PHE A 82 17.00 47.27 -16.98
C PHE A 82 17.11 46.83 -15.52
N ASP A 83 16.82 45.55 -15.24
CA ASP A 83 17.58 44.80 -14.23
C ASP A 83 18.53 43.85 -14.98
N ALA A 84 19.76 44.29 -15.14
CA ALA A 84 20.81 43.56 -15.82
C ALA A 84 21.44 42.54 -14.85
N ASN A 85 21.02 41.27 -14.89
CA ASN A 85 21.87 40.06 -14.76
C ASN A 85 21.11 38.78 -14.32
N GLN A 86 19.99 38.43 -14.95
CA GLN A 86 19.65 37.02 -15.11
C GLN A 86 19.63 36.70 -16.59
N GLN A 87 20.83 36.43 -17.14
CA GLN A 87 20.92 35.88 -18.47
C GLN A 87 20.38 34.44 -18.43
N VAL A 88 19.36 34.17 -19.23
CA VAL A 88 18.60 32.92 -19.24
C VAL A 88 18.94 32.14 -20.50
N LEU A 89 19.18 30.83 -20.35
CA LEU A 89 19.33 29.90 -21.45
C LEU A 89 17.97 29.30 -21.80
N ASP A 90 17.67 29.25 -23.08
CA ASP A 90 16.44 28.63 -23.59
C ASP A 90 16.75 27.21 -24.07
N PHE A 91 16.22 26.21 -23.35
CA PHE A 91 16.32 24.79 -23.70
C PHE A 91 14.94 24.21 -23.96
N PRO A 92 14.82 23.09 -24.71
CA PRO A 92 13.53 22.46 -24.97
C PRO A 92 12.68 22.11 -23.73
N GLY A 93 13.33 21.96 -22.56
CA GLY A 93 12.67 21.68 -21.27
C GLY A 93 12.26 22.92 -20.47
N GLY A 94 12.55 24.12 -20.97
CA GLY A 94 12.24 25.39 -20.32
C GLY A 94 13.44 26.32 -20.22
N LYS A 95 13.13 27.56 -19.80
CA LYS A 95 14.09 28.62 -19.55
C LYS A 95 14.83 28.37 -18.23
N VAL A 96 16.17 28.41 -18.26
CA VAL A 96 17.04 28.17 -17.10
C VAL A 96 18.01 29.31 -16.91
N THR A 97 18.05 29.89 -15.71
CA THR A 97 19.07 30.88 -15.32
C THR A 97 20.43 30.19 -15.16
N PHE A 98 21.50 30.73 -15.76
CA PHE A 98 22.83 30.15 -15.59
C PHE A 98 23.58 30.74 -14.39
N SER A 99 24.52 29.97 -13.83
CA SER A 99 25.49 30.41 -12.82
C SER A 99 26.90 30.19 -13.38
N PRO A 100 27.82 31.18 -13.32
CA PRO A 100 29.21 30.99 -13.71
C PRO A 100 30.01 30.18 -12.67
N GLU A 101 29.44 29.96 -11.48
CA GLU A 101 30.08 29.20 -10.40
C GLU A 101 29.70 27.72 -10.45
N LEU A 102 30.72 26.85 -10.39
CA LEU A 102 30.53 25.41 -10.23
C LEU A 102 30.06 25.12 -8.80
N ARG A 103 28.77 24.78 -8.67
CA ARG A 103 28.13 24.42 -7.40
C ARG A 103 27.25 23.19 -7.59
N PHE A 104 27.45 22.18 -6.75
CA PHE A 104 26.53 21.05 -6.67
C PHE A 104 25.33 21.42 -5.78
N ILE A 105 24.15 20.87 -6.09
CA ILE A 105 22.98 20.95 -5.21
C ILE A 105 23.18 19.93 -4.08
N SER A 106 23.00 20.36 -2.83
CA SER A 106 23.08 19.49 -1.65
C SER A 106 22.09 18.33 -1.73
N GLU A 107 22.47 17.16 -1.22
CA GLU A 107 21.62 15.96 -1.17
C GLU A 107 20.35 16.15 -0.32
N SER A 108 20.38 17.10 0.61
CA SER A 108 19.25 17.48 1.44
C SER A 108 19.31 18.97 1.82
N PRO A 109 18.16 19.63 2.05
CA PRO A 109 18.12 20.94 2.69
C PRO A 109 18.64 20.85 4.13
N GLU A 110 19.06 22.00 4.69
CA GLU A 110 19.47 22.09 6.11
C GLU A 110 18.32 21.75 7.06
N GLU A 111 17.09 22.14 6.70
CA GLU A 111 15.88 21.86 7.45
C GLU A 111 15.03 20.81 6.74
N ARG A 112 14.57 19.80 7.50
CA ARG A 112 13.66 18.77 7.00
C ARG A 112 12.25 19.31 6.80
N VAL A 113 11.52 18.72 5.86
CA VAL A 113 10.11 19.02 5.63
C VAL A 113 9.31 18.79 6.92
N HIS A 114 8.56 19.82 7.33
CA HIS A 114 7.74 19.79 8.53
C HIS A 114 6.66 18.72 8.46
N CYS A 115 6.31 18.20 9.64
CA CYS A 115 5.26 17.21 9.81
C CYS A 115 3.96 17.91 10.22
N TYR A 116 2.94 17.84 9.37
CA TYR A 116 1.61 18.38 9.68
C TYR A 116 0.93 17.57 10.79
N ARG A 117 0.44 18.27 11.80
CA ARG A 117 -0.10 17.71 13.03
C ARG A 117 -1.15 18.64 13.63
N VAL A 118 -2.18 18.06 14.25
CA VAL A 118 -3.33 18.75 14.82
C VAL A 118 -3.46 18.48 16.32
N LEU A 119 -3.28 17.22 16.74
CA LEU A 119 -3.37 16.79 18.13
C LEU A 119 -1.99 16.61 18.75
N ASP A 120 -1.77 17.20 19.93
CA ASP A 120 -0.61 16.90 20.77
C ASP A 120 -0.67 15.48 21.37
N ASP A 121 0.33 15.08 22.16
CA ASP A 121 0.38 13.73 22.76
C ASP A 121 -0.69 13.48 23.83
N ASN A 122 -1.35 14.55 24.28
CA ASN A 122 -2.45 14.54 25.23
C ASN A 122 -3.82 14.64 24.54
N GLY A 123 -3.88 14.56 23.20
CA GLY A 123 -5.12 14.68 22.44
C GLY A 123 -5.72 16.09 22.48
N GLN A 124 -4.92 17.11 22.79
CA GLN A 124 -5.34 18.51 22.74
C GLN A 124 -5.00 19.09 21.37
N ILE A 125 -5.86 20.00 20.88
CA ILE A 125 -5.62 20.71 19.62
C ILE A 125 -4.44 21.66 19.80
N ILE A 126 -3.44 21.55 18.91
CA ILE A 126 -2.30 22.45 18.88
C ILE A 126 -2.76 23.84 18.44
N THR A 127 -2.40 24.86 19.21
CA THR A 127 -2.73 26.26 18.91
C THR A 127 -2.24 26.67 17.52
N GLY A 128 -3.13 27.26 16.72
CA GLY A 128 -2.81 27.70 15.36
C GLY A 128 -2.84 26.59 14.29
N SER A 129 -3.15 25.34 14.66
CA SER A 129 -3.38 24.29 13.67
C SER A 129 -4.63 24.58 12.84
N THR A 130 -4.48 24.53 11.51
CA THR A 130 -5.61 24.54 10.57
C THR A 130 -5.96 23.11 10.22
N TYR A 131 -7.20 22.70 10.44
CA TYR A 131 -7.67 21.33 10.13
C TYR A 131 -9.14 21.32 9.70
N VAL A 132 -9.51 20.23 9.01
CA VAL A 132 -10.90 19.99 8.60
C VAL A 132 -11.68 19.51 9.82
N GLN A 133 -12.76 20.21 10.15
CA GLN A 133 -13.60 19.86 11.29
C GLN A 133 -14.26 18.49 11.08
N VAL A 134 -14.15 17.63 12.08
CA VAL A 134 -14.78 16.31 12.11
C VAL A 134 -15.96 16.38 13.08
N ASN A 135 -17.17 16.08 12.60
CA ASN A 135 -18.35 16.07 13.46
C ASN A 135 -18.32 14.88 14.44
N LYS A 136 -19.18 14.94 15.46
CA LYS A 136 -19.25 13.94 16.53
C LYS A 136 -19.48 12.52 15.98
N GLU A 137 -20.40 12.37 15.03
CA GLU A 137 -20.79 11.06 14.50
C GLU A 137 -19.62 10.38 13.77
N VAL A 138 -18.92 11.12 12.91
CA VAL A 138 -17.75 10.64 12.18
C VAL A 138 -16.60 10.35 13.16
N ALA A 139 -16.37 11.24 14.14
CA ALA A 139 -15.35 11.03 15.16
C ALA A 139 -15.59 9.75 15.97
N LEU A 140 -16.81 9.53 16.44
CA LEU A 140 -17.15 8.33 17.21
C LEU A 140 -17.06 7.07 16.37
N LYS A 141 -17.44 7.10 15.09
CA LYS A 141 -17.24 5.98 14.18
C LYS A 141 -15.75 5.71 13.94
N MET A 142 -14.95 6.75 13.70
CA MET A 142 -13.50 6.60 13.49
C MET A 142 -12.84 5.94 14.70
N TYR A 143 -13.18 6.38 15.91
CA TYR A 143 -12.68 5.78 17.13
C TYR A 143 -13.13 4.31 17.28
N SER A 144 -14.42 4.05 17.07
CA SER A 144 -14.99 2.71 17.21
C SER A 144 -14.36 1.71 16.23
N ASP A 145 -14.12 2.14 14.98
CA ASP A 145 -13.49 1.30 13.96
C ASP A 145 -11.99 1.09 14.24
N MET A 146 -11.28 2.09 14.81
CA MET A 146 -9.89 1.90 15.25
C MET A 146 -9.78 0.88 16.38
N VAL A 147 -10.66 0.95 17.38
CA VAL A 147 -10.73 -0.05 18.46
C VAL A 147 -11.09 -1.43 17.90
N THR A 148 -12.05 -1.48 16.97
CA THR A 148 -12.47 -2.73 16.33
C THR A 148 -11.32 -3.38 15.56
N LEU A 149 -10.56 -2.59 14.79
CA LEU A 149 -9.38 -3.05 14.06
C LEU A 149 -8.30 -3.61 15.00
N GLN A 150 -7.98 -2.89 16.10
CA GLN A 150 -7.00 -3.35 17.08
C GLN A 150 -7.40 -4.67 17.75
N MET A 151 -8.70 -4.84 18.05
CA MET A 151 -9.23 -6.08 18.61
C MET A 151 -9.27 -7.22 17.59
N MET A 152 -9.67 -6.93 16.36
CA MET A 152 -9.64 -7.88 15.25
C MET A 152 -8.24 -8.44 15.06
N ASP A 153 -7.23 -7.57 15.05
CA ASP A 153 -5.83 -7.96 14.91
C ASP A 153 -5.36 -8.87 16.04
N THR A 154 -5.69 -8.53 17.29
CA THR A 154 -5.33 -9.34 18.45
C THR A 154 -5.94 -10.74 18.33
N ILE A 155 -7.21 -10.84 17.98
CA ILE A 155 -7.93 -12.12 17.96
C ILE A 155 -7.47 -12.99 16.78
N PHE A 156 -7.29 -12.44 15.58
CA PHE A 156 -6.82 -13.22 14.44
C PHE A 156 -5.34 -13.60 14.56
N TYR A 157 -4.50 -12.74 15.15
CA TYR A 157 -3.12 -13.10 15.45
C TYR A 157 -3.06 -14.34 16.35
N GLU A 158 -3.86 -14.38 17.43
CA GLU A 158 -3.95 -15.55 18.31
C GLU A 158 -4.55 -16.77 17.60
N ALA A 159 -5.57 -16.59 16.75
CA ALA A 159 -6.09 -17.69 15.94
C ALA A 159 -5.02 -18.30 15.03
N GLN A 160 -4.13 -17.48 14.48
CA GLN A 160 -2.98 -17.93 13.71
C GLN A 160 -1.97 -18.68 14.60
N ARG A 161 -1.67 -18.18 15.81
CA ARG A 161 -0.78 -18.88 16.77
C ARG A 161 -1.31 -20.25 17.19
N GLN A 162 -2.63 -20.43 17.16
CA GLN A 162 -3.30 -21.72 17.39
C GLN A 162 -3.34 -22.63 16.15
N GLY A 163 -2.84 -22.17 14.99
CA GLY A 163 -2.87 -22.92 13.74
C GLY A 163 -4.24 -22.96 13.05
N ARG A 164 -5.19 -22.12 13.47
CA ARG A 164 -6.57 -22.10 12.92
C ARG A 164 -6.63 -21.40 11.57
N ILE A 165 -5.74 -20.43 11.35
CA ILE A 165 -5.48 -19.79 10.06
C ILE A 165 -3.99 -19.86 9.76
N SER A 166 -3.61 -19.79 8.48
CA SER A 166 -2.22 -20.05 8.07
C SER A 166 -1.28 -18.86 8.26
N PHE A 167 -1.79 -17.62 8.12
CA PHE A 167 -1.00 -16.40 8.11
C PHE A 167 -1.81 -15.21 8.63
N TYR A 168 -1.15 -14.21 9.22
CA TYR A 168 -1.79 -12.94 9.56
C TYR A 168 -0.77 -11.79 9.65
N VAL A 169 -1.24 -10.55 9.41
CA VAL A 169 -0.47 -9.31 9.60
C VAL A 169 -1.33 -8.34 10.38
N THR A 170 -0.76 -7.77 11.44
CA THR A 170 -1.44 -6.77 12.26
C THR A 170 -1.12 -5.35 11.80
N THR A 171 -1.98 -4.41 12.17
CA THR A 171 -1.92 -2.98 11.85
C THR A 171 -1.59 -2.10 13.05
N VAL A 172 -1.17 -2.69 14.17
CA VAL A 172 -0.92 -1.96 15.44
C VAL A 172 0.06 -0.80 15.24
N GLY A 173 -0.40 0.41 15.55
CA GLY A 173 0.29 1.68 15.33
C GLY A 173 -0.19 2.43 14.07
N GLU A 174 -0.89 1.76 13.15
CA GLU A 174 -1.32 2.27 11.85
C GLU A 174 -2.85 2.37 11.73
N GLU A 175 -3.59 2.26 12.85
CA GLU A 175 -5.05 2.27 12.90
C GLU A 175 -5.63 3.61 12.41
N ALA A 176 -5.04 4.73 12.85
CA ALA A 176 -5.42 6.06 12.37
C ALA A 176 -5.19 6.19 10.86
N ILE A 177 -4.10 5.61 10.34
CA ILE A 177 -3.83 5.62 8.89
C ILE A 177 -4.95 4.96 8.11
N ASN A 178 -5.36 3.79 8.57
CA ASN A 178 -6.45 3.03 7.97
C ASN A 178 -7.78 3.80 8.01
N ILE A 179 -8.22 4.15 9.21
CA ILE A 179 -9.60 4.61 9.43
C ILE A 179 -9.78 6.07 9.01
N ALA A 180 -8.87 6.96 9.39
CA ALA A 180 -9.02 8.39 9.11
C ALA A 180 -8.85 8.71 7.62
N SER A 181 -7.98 7.98 6.91
CA SER A 181 -7.87 8.15 5.46
C SER A 181 -9.15 7.68 4.75
N ALA A 182 -9.73 6.54 5.15
CA ALA A 182 -10.98 6.05 4.59
C ALA A 182 -12.17 6.98 4.89
N ALA A 183 -12.21 7.58 6.09
CA ALA A 183 -13.24 8.53 6.50
C ALA A 183 -13.26 9.82 5.67
N ALA A 184 -12.11 10.20 5.11
CA ALA A 184 -11.97 11.38 4.26
C ALA A 184 -12.37 11.13 2.79
N LEU A 185 -12.74 9.90 2.44
CA LEU A 185 -13.09 9.47 1.09
C LEU A 185 -14.57 9.13 0.97
N THR A 186 -15.03 9.00 -0.28
CA THR A 186 -16.35 8.49 -0.64
C THR A 186 -16.27 7.01 -1.04
N ILE A 187 -17.43 6.35 -1.14
CA ILE A 187 -17.46 4.95 -1.62
C ILE A 187 -17.05 4.83 -3.09
N ASP A 188 -17.21 5.89 -3.89
CA ASP A 188 -16.89 5.92 -5.31
C ASP A 188 -15.38 6.01 -5.59
N ASP A 189 -14.59 6.43 -4.60
CA ASP A 189 -13.13 6.45 -4.72
C ASP A 189 -12.58 5.01 -4.71
N LEU A 190 -11.68 4.69 -5.64
CA LEU A 190 -11.10 3.35 -5.74
C LEU A 190 -9.89 3.20 -4.82
N ILE A 191 -9.79 2.06 -4.14
CA ILE A 191 -8.69 1.76 -3.20
C ILE A 191 -7.80 0.66 -3.76
N PHE A 192 -6.50 0.97 -3.86
CA PHE A 192 -5.43 0.03 -4.20
C PHE A 192 -4.54 -0.19 -2.96
N PRO A 193 -4.85 -1.20 -2.14
CA PRO A 193 -4.14 -1.48 -0.89
C PRO A 193 -2.80 -2.19 -1.12
N GLN A 194 -1.98 -2.25 -0.08
CA GLN A 194 -0.80 -3.11 -0.04
C GLN A 194 -1.10 -4.43 0.68
N TYR A 195 -1.42 -4.37 1.98
CA TYR A 195 -1.79 -5.52 2.84
C TYR A 195 -2.02 -5.11 4.32
N ARG A 196 -1.80 -3.84 4.68
CA ARG A 196 -1.98 -3.29 6.03
C ARG A 196 -3.15 -2.30 6.08
N GLU A 197 -4.06 -2.40 5.12
CA GLU A 197 -5.23 -1.53 4.96
C GLU A 197 -6.60 -2.17 5.29
N PRO A 198 -6.73 -3.23 6.13
CA PRO A 198 -8.05 -3.81 6.40
C PRO A 198 -9.00 -2.84 7.10
N GLY A 199 -8.51 -1.81 7.81
CA GLY A 199 -9.38 -0.81 8.39
C GLY A 199 -10.08 0.08 7.34
N VAL A 200 -9.52 0.22 6.13
CA VAL A 200 -10.23 0.91 5.03
C VAL A 200 -11.47 0.12 4.62
N LEU A 201 -11.37 -1.21 4.54
CA LEU A 201 -12.52 -2.09 4.30
C LEU A 201 -13.52 -2.05 5.45
N LEU A 202 -13.04 -2.10 6.69
CA LEU A 202 -13.88 -2.00 7.89
C LEU A 202 -14.71 -0.70 7.86
N TRP A 203 -14.06 0.44 7.60
CA TRP A 203 -14.73 1.73 7.50
C TRP A 203 -15.85 1.72 6.44
N ARG A 204 -15.58 1.08 5.29
CA ARG A 204 -16.52 0.94 4.17
C ARG A 204 -17.61 -0.10 4.37
N GLY A 205 -17.63 -0.79 5.51
CA GLY A 205 -18.71 -1.72 5.88
C GLY A 205 -18.44 -3.19 5.56
N PHE A 206 -17.18 -3.56 5.29
CA PHE A 206 -16.79 -4.97 5.25
C PHE A 206 -16.88 -5.56 6.66
N THR A 207 -17.66 -6.63 6.78
CA THR A 207 -18.03 -7.22 8.06
C THR A 207 -16.92 -8.08 8.63
N LEU A 208 -16.91 -8.23 9.96
CA LEU A 208 -16.01 -9.16 10.66
C LEU A 208 -16.17 -10.61 10.18
N GLN A 209 -17.38 -10.98 9.74
CA GLN A 209 -17.63 -12.29 9.13
C GLN A 209 -16.95 -12.44 7.77
N GLU A 210 -16.98 -11.41 6.91
CA GLU A 210 -16.29 -11.43 5.62
C GLU A 210 -14.76 -11.50 5.81
N PHE A 211 -14.20 -10.77 6.79
CA PHE A 211 -12.78 -10.90 7.14
C PHE A 211 -12.44 -12.33 7.58
N ALA A 212 -13.24 -12.91 8.48
CA ALA A 212 -13.05 -14.28 8.92
C ALA A 212 -13.15 -15.28 7.75
N ASN A 213 -14.13 -15.14 6.87
CA ASN A 213 -14.30 -16.05 5.74
C ASN A 213 -13.07 -16.08 4.83
N GLN A 214 -12.48 -14.91 4.53
CA GLN A 214 -11.25 -14.82 3.74
C GLN A 214 -10.06 -15.46 4.47
N CYS A 215 -9.84 -15.15 5.75
CA CYS A 215 -8.74 -15.73 6.52
C CYS A 215 -8.83 -17.27 6.67
N PHE A 216 -10.04 -17.80 6.75
CA PHE A 216 -10.29 -19.24 6.81
C PHE A 216 -10.35 -19.90 5.42
N GLY A 217 -10.37 -19.13 4.33
CA GLY A 217 -10.47 -19.63 2.97
C GLY A 217 -11.67 -20.56 2.79
N ASN A 218 -12.84 -20.16 3.31
CA ASN A 218 -14.06 -20.96 3.25
C ASN A 218 -14.93 -20.57 2.03
N LYS A 219 -16.01 -21.30 1.74
CA LYS A 219 -16.85 -21.06 0.55
C LYS A 219 -17.57 -19.70 0.51
N ALA A 220 -17.61 -18.99 1.64
CA ALA A 220 -18.19 -17.65 1.73
C ALA A 220 -17.13 -16.54 1.52
N ASP A 221 -15.87 -16.91 1.28
CA ASP A 221 -14.85 -15.99 0.77
C ASP A 221 -15.11 -15.64 -0.70
N TYR A 222 -15.16 -14.35 -1.02
CA TYR A 222 -15.27 -13.87 -2.39
C TYR A 222 -14.08 -14.30 -3.26
N GLY A 223 -12.90 -14.51 -2.65
CA GLY A 223 -11.70 -15.00 -3.30
C GLY A 223 -11.65 -16.53 -3.50
N LYS A 224 -12.72 -17.25 -3.13
CA LYS A 224 -12.84 -18.72 -3.23
C LYS A 224 -11.68 -19.47 -2.56
N GLY A 225 -11.12 -18.91 -1.47
CA GLY A 225 -10.03 -19.52 -0.71
C GLY A 225 -8.71 -19.66 -1.46
N ARG A 226 -8.54 -18.95 -2.59
CA ARG A 226 -7.36 -19.09 -3.48
C ARG A 226 -6.15 -18.29 -3.02
N GLN A 227 -6.38 -17.21 -2.27
CA GLN A 227 -5.35 -16.28 -1.84
C GLN A 227 -4.96 -16.54 -0.38
N MET A 228 -3.75 -16.13 -0.02
CA MET A 228 -3.29 -16.13 1.37
C MET A 228 -4.25 -15.33 2.26
N PRO A 229 -4.44 -15.68 3.55
CA PRO A 229 -5.13 -14.81 4.50
C PRO A 229 -4.59 -13.39 4.43
N ILE A 230 -5.41 -12.39 4.76
CA ILE A 230 -5.16 -10.94 4.63
C ILE A 230 -5.18 -10.36 3.21
N HIS A 231 -5.28 -11.20 2.17
CA HIS A 231 -5.42 -10.73 0.79
C HIS A 231 -6.87 -10.38 0.45
N TYR A 232 -7.44 -9.45 1.21
CA TYR A 232 -8.83 -9.04 1.05
C TYR A 232 -9.06 -8.31 -0.29
N GLY A 233 -10.28 -8.41 -0.80
CA GLY A 233 -10.75 -7.73 -2.01
C GLY A 233 -12.27 -7.64 -2.02
N SER A 234 -12.83 -6.54 -2.53
CA SER A 234 -14.29 -6.37 -2.59
C SER A 234 -14.73 -5.31 -3.60
N ASN A 235 -15.38 -5.76 -4.67
CA ASN A 235 -16.01 -4.88 -5.67
C ASN A 235 -17.06 -3.95 -5.04
N LYS A 236 -17.91 -4.48 -4.14
CA LYS A 236 -18.94 -3.70 -3.42
C LYS A 236 -18.37 -2.48 -2.68
N HIS A 237 -17.12 -2.59 -2.23
CA HIS A 237 -16.48 -1.59 -1.40
C HIS A 237 -15.41 -0.80 -2.19
N ASN A 238 -15.36 -0.94 -3.52
CA ASN A 238 -14.37 -0.32 -4.40
C ASN A 238 -12.93 -0.50 -3.88
N TYR A 239 -12.63 -1.72 -3.42
CA TYR A 239 -11.36 -2.09 -2.82
C TYR A 239 -10.74 -3.23 -3.64
N PHE A 240 -9.67 -2.92 -4.36
CA PHE A 240 -8.98 -3.88 -5.21
C PHE A 240 -8.33 -4.98 -4.37
N THR A 241 -8.38 -6.20 -4.89
CA THR A 241 -7.82 -7.36 -4.20
C THR A 241 -6.32 -7.18 -4.00
N VAL A 242 -5.89 -7.34 -2.75
CA VAL A 242 -4.48 -7.34 -2.36
C VAL A 242 -3.71 -8.44 -3.12
N SER A 243 -2.49 -8.11 -3.53
CA SER A 243 -1.52 -9.07 -4.04
C SER A 243 -0.22 -8.97 -3.24
N SER A 244 0.52 -10.08 -3.10
CA SER A 244 1.75 -10.09 -2.30
C SER A 244 2.89 -9.29 -2.93
N THR A 245 2.87 -9.09 -4.25
CA THR A 245 3.97 -8.45 -4.98
C THR A 245 3.97 -6.96 -4.70
N ILE A 246 5.03 -6.50 -4.03
CA ILE A 246 5.16 -5.13 -3.53
C ILE A 246 5.12 -4.12 -4.69
N ALA A 247 4.49 -2.98 -4.44
CA ALA A 247 4.41 -1.81 -5.32
C ALA A 247 3.65 -1.98 -6.66
N THR A 248 3.34 -3.20 -7.09
CA THR A 248 2.62 -3.46 -8.36
C THR A 248 1.25 -2.76 -8.45
N GLN A 249 0.58 -2.56 -7.32
CA GLN A 249 -0.69 -1.85 -7.25
C GLN A 249 -0.56 -0.36 -7.57
N ILE A 250 0.61 0.24 -7.38
CA ILE A 250 0.83 1.69 -7.49
C ILE A 250 0.65 2.16 -8.95
N PRO A 251 1.29 1.57 -9.98
CA PRO A 251 1.03 1.97 -11.37
C PRO A 251 -0.38 1.58 -11.85
N HIS A 252 -0.96 0.48 -11.34
CA HIS A 252 -2.35 0.12 -11.63
C HIS A 252 -3.33 1.19 -11.13
N ALA A 253 -3.09 1.74 -9.94
CA ALA A 253 -3.88 2.84 -9.39
C ALA A 253 -3.83 4.08 -10.28
N VAL A 254 -2.67 4.39 -10.88
CA VAL A 254 -2.52 5.50 -11.83
C VAL A 254 -3.34 5.26 -13.09
N GLY A 255 -3.31 4.04 -13.64
CA GLY A 255 -4.14 3.67 -14.79
C GLY A 255 -5.65 3.83 -14.50
N ALA A 256 -6.10 3.34 -13.35
CA ALA A 256 -7.48 3.48 -12.91
C ALA A 256 -7.86 4.97 -12.71
N ALA A 257 -7.00 5.78 -12.10
CA ALA A 257 -7.24 7.21 -11.93
C ALA A 257 -7.33 7.94 -13.26
N TYR A 258 -6.46 7.58 -14.21
CA TYR A 258 -6.51 8.14 -15.55
C TYR A 258 -7.83 7.78 -16.26
N SER A 259 -8.35 6.56 -16.07
CA SER A 259 -9.68 6.17 -16.56
C SER A 259 -10.79 7.02 -15.95
N LEU A 260 -10.80 7.20 -14.61
CA LEU A 260 -11.80 8.05 -13.94
C LEU A 260 -11.80 9.48 -14.48
N LYS A 261 -10.60 10.03 -14.77
CA LYS A 261 -10.47 11.34 -15.40
C LYS A 261 -11.07 11.37 -16.81
N MET A 262 -10.75 10.37 -17.65
CA MET A 262 -11.28 10.28 -19.01
C MET A 262 -12.82 10.19 -19.01
N ASP A 263 -13.37 9.47 -18.03
CA ASP A 263 -14.81 9.32 -17.82
C ASP A 263 -15.46 10.50 -17.08
N LYS A 264 -14.67 11.52 -16.72
CA LYS A 264 -15.10 12.73 -15.98
C LYS A 264 -15.85 12.39 -14.68
N LYS A 265 -15.39 11.36 -13.96
CA LYS A 265 -15.94 10.96 -12.66
C LYS A 265 -15.48 11.93 -11.57
N ASP A 266 -16.37 12.24 -10.64
CA ASP A 266 -16.05 13.00 -9.41
C ASP A 266 -15.46 12.07 -8.32
N ALA A 267 -14.42 11.33 -8.70
CA ALA A 267 -13.78 10.33 -7.87
C ALA A 267 -12.27 10.32 -8.14
N CYS A 268 -11.50 9.95 -7.12
CA CYS A 268 -10.07 9.71 -7.23
C CYS A 268 -9.73 8.24 -6.98
N VAL A 269 -8.47 7.90 -7.20
CA VAL A 269 -7.91 6.63 -6.74
C VAL A 269 -6.95 6.89 -5.60
N VAL A 270 -6.99 6.04 -4.58
CA VAL A 270 -6.03 6.06 -3.48
C VAL A 270 -5.23 4.78 -3.51
N THR A 271 -3.91 4.90 -3.46
CA THR A 271 -3.01 3.75 -3.34
C THR A 271 -2.13 3.86 -2.12
N TYR A 272 -2.03 2.76 -1.38
CA TYR A 272 -1.27 2.65 -0.16
C TYR A 272 -0.02 1.81 -0.40
N PHE A 273 1.08 2.19 0.25
CA PHE A 273 2.34 1.43 0.21
C PHE A 273 3.22 1.83 1.41
N GLY A 274 4.08 0.92 1.86
CA GLY A 274 5.06 1.20 2.92
C GLY A 274 6.31 1.94 2.42
N ASP A 275 7.11 2.47 3.34
CA ASP A 275 8.43 3.06 3.05
C ASP A 275 9.33 2.12 2.23
N GLY A 276 9.32 0.82 2.55
CA GLY A 276 10.01 -0.22 1.78
C GLY A 276 9.58 -0.29 0.31
N GLY A 277 8.28 -0.19 0.04
CA GLY A 277 7.72 -0.25 -1.31
C GLY A 277 8.12 0.93 -2.19
N THR A 278 8.63 2.02 -1.61
CA THR A 278 9.12 3.18 -2.38
C THR A 278 10.43 2.92 -3.10
N SER A 279 11.13 1.82 -2.79
CA SER A 279 12.38 1.44 -3.45
C SER A 279 12.17 0.48 -4.62
N GLU A 280 10.94 0.04 -4.88
CA GLU A 280 10.61 -0.74 -6.08
C GLU A 280 10.52 0.16 -7.33
N GLY A 281 10.84 -0.40 -8.49
CA GLY A 281 10.79 0.31 -9.77
C GLY A 281 9.38 0.83 -10.12
N ASP A 282 8.35 0.09 -9.71
CA ASP A 282 6.94 0.44 -9.96
C ASP A 282 6.53 1.74 -9.26
N PHE A 283 7.13 2.08 -8.12
CA PHE A 283 6.90 3.37 -7.46
C PHE A 283 7.39 4.54 -8.33
N HIS A 284 8.60 4.42 -8.89
CA HIS A 284 9.16 5.43 -9.82
C HIS A 284 8.28 5.58 -11.06
N ALA A 285 7.91 4.46 -11.69
CA ALA A 285 7.06 4.46 -12.88
C ALA A 285 5.72 5.14 -12.61
N ALA A 286 5.06 4.81 -11.49
CA ALA A 286 3.77 5.35 -11.13
C ALA A 286 3.80 6.86 -10.88
N LEU A 287 4.75 7.37 -10.10
CA LEU A 287 4.84 8.81 -9.83
C LEU A 287 5.04 9.61 -11.12
N ASN A 288 5.95 9.16 -11.98
CA ASN A 288 6.20 9.83 -13.25
C ASN A 288 4.97 9.80 -14.16
N PHE A 289 4.32 8.64 -14.32
CA PHE A 289 3.11 8.52 -15.14
C PHE A 289 1.98 9.38 -14.59
N ALA A 290 1.76 9.39 -13.28
CA ALA A 290 0.68 10.17 -12.68
C ALA A 290 0.89 11.67 -12.87
N ALA A 291 2.13 12.15 -12.75
CA ALA A 291 2.46 13.56 -12.98
C ALA A 291 2.25 13.96 -14.44
N VAL A 292 2.85 13.22 -15.38
CA VAL A 292 2.76 13.51 -16.83
C VAL A 292 1.32 13.36 -17.34
N ARG A 293 0.58 12.38 -16.82
CA ARG A 293 -0.81 12.14 -17.21
C ARG A 293 -1.81 12.92 -16.40
N GLU A 294 -1.39 13.75 -15.44
CA GLU A 294 -2.31 14.56 -14.62
C GLU A 294 -3.43 13.68 -14.04
N ALA A 295 -3.04 12.55 -13.44
CA ALA A 295 -3.99 11.57 -12.94
C ALA A 295 -4.51 11.97 -11.54
N PRO A 296 -5.83 11.89 -11.25
CA PRO A 296 -6.41 12.18 -9.94
C PRO A 296 -6.16 11.01 -8.96
N VAL A 297 -4.91 10.84 -8.55
CA VAL A 297 -4.45 9.77 -7.66
C VAL A 297 -3.80 10.33 -6.40
N ILE A 298 -4.12 9.73 -5.25
CA ILE A 298 -3.50 10.02 -3.97
C ILE A 298 -2.59 8.85 -3.61
N PHE A 299 -1.30 9.13 -3.49
CA PHE A 299 -0.29 8.19 -3.02
C PHE A 299 -0.14 8.35 -1.50
N ILE A 300 -0.49 7.32 -0.73
CA ILE A 300 -0.34 7.32 0.73
C ILE A 300 0.80 6.37 1.10
N CYS A 301 1.96 6.95 1.40
CA CYS A 301 3.11 6.25 1.93
C CYS A 301 2.99 6.11 3.45
N ARG A 302 2.91 4.88 3.94
CA ARG A 302 3.00 4.54 5.36
C ARG A 302 4.46 4.34 5.72
N ASN A 303 5.11 5.40 6.18
CA ASN A 303 6.48 5.34 6.64
C ASN A 303 6.48 4.97 8.12
N ASN A 304 6.62 3.67 8.40
CA ASN A 304 6.56 3.11 9.74
C ASN A 304 7.95 2.79 10.32
N GLY A 305 9.00 3.20 9.60
CA GLY A 305 10.40 3.05 9.95
C GLY A 305 11.05 1.73 9.52
N TRP A 306 10.28 0.74 9.03
CA TRP A 306 10.76 -0.63 8.87
C TRP A 306 10.13 -1.42 7.71
N ALA A 307 10.98 -1.91 6.81
CA ALA A 307 10.64 -2.94 5.81
C ALA A 307 11.13 -4.32 6.29
N ILE A 308 10.23 -5.11 6.90
CA ILE A 308 10.58 -6.34 7.63
C ILE A 308 11.61 -6.03 8.72
N SER A 309 12.89 -6.31 8.49
CA SER A 309 14.03 -6.03 9.37
C SER A 309 14.91 -4.87 8.93
N THR A 310 14.64 -4.27 7.77
CA THR A 310 15.45 -3.19 7.21
C THR A 310 14.93 -1.84 7.73
N PRO A 311 15.72 -1.08 8.49
CA PRO A 311 15.34 0.27 8.91
C PRO A 311 15.39 1.25 7.75
N THR A 312 14.68 2.38 7.85
CA THR A 312 14.67 3.41 6.79
C THR A 312 16.06 3.97 6.46
N SER A 313 17.02 3.95 7.40
CA SER A 313 18.41 4.38 7.17
C SER A 313 19.14 3.52 6.11
N ASP A 314 18.71 2.26 5.98
CA ASP A 314 19.21 1.31 4.98
C ASP A 314 18.27 1.22 3.77
N GLN A 315 17.09 1.84 3.86
CA GLN A 315 16.12 1.90 2.77
C GLN A 315 16.38 3.06 1.81
N PHE A 316 16.66 4.26 2.33
CA PHE A 316 16.94 5.45 1.54
C PHE A 316 17.68 6.54 2.33
N ARG A 317 18.25 7.52 1.60
CA ARG A 317 18.96 8.68 2.17
C ARG A 317 18.25 10.02 2.02
N SER A 318 17.14 10.06 1.28
CA SER A 318 16.32 11.27 1.14
C SER A 318 15.68 11.66 2.47
N ASP A 319 15.26 12.93 2.60
CA ASP A 319 14.40 13.38 3.70
C ASP A 319 13.01 12.73 3.57
N GLY A 320 12.92 11.46 3.96
CA GLY A 320 11.73 10.64 3.79
C GLY A 320 11.32 10.49 2.33
N VAL A 321 10.05 10.17 2.15
CA VAL A 321 9.40 9.97 0.86
C VAL A 321 8.78 11.28 0.34
N VAL A 322 8.42 12.22 1.22
CA VAL A 322 7.74 13.47 0.86
C VAL A 322 8.47 14.27 -0.22
N VAL A 323 9.80 14.38 -0.14
CA VAL A 323 10.64 15.12 -1.10
C VAL A 323 10.69 14.47 -2.47
N ARG A 324 10.39 13.17 -2.57
CA ARG A 324 10.37 12.46 -3.86
C ARG A 324 9.25 12.97 -4.73
N GLY A 325 8.10 13.37 -4.17
CA GLY A 325 7.02 13.93 -4.97
C GLY A 325 7.44 15.23 -5.69
N GLN A 326 8.22 16.09 -5.03
CA GLN A 326 8.78 17.30 -5.66
C GLN A 326 9.64 16.94 -6.88
N ALA A 327 10.43 15.87 -6.82
CA ALA A 327 11.25 15.42 -7.94
C ALA A 327 10.44 15.00 -9.18
N TYR A 328 9.15 14.65 -9.02
CA TYR A 328 8.23 14.34 -10.11
C TYR A 328 7.23 15.47 -10.39
N GLY A 329 7.36 16.64 -9.75
CA GLY A 329 6.40 17.75 -9.90
C GLY A 329 5.04 17.50 -9.24
N ILE A 330 5.00 16.61 -8.24
CA ILE A 330 3.82 16.21 -7.46
C ILE A 330 3.77 17.02 -6.17
N ARG A 331 2.58 17.51 -5.80
CA ARG A 331 2.40 18.17 -4.49
C ARG A 331 2.47 17.11 -3.40
N SER A 332 3.28 17.39 -2.37
CA SER A 332 3.52 16.45 -1.28
C SER A 332 3.27 17.07 0.09
N ILE A 333 2.87 16.25 1.05
CA ILE A 333 2.77 16.61 2.46
C ILE A 333 3.28 15.46 3.33
N ARG A 334 3.96 15.81 4.43
CA ARG A 334 4.30 14.88 5.51
C ARG A 334 3.32 15.11 6.66
N VAL A 335 2.77 14.02 7.20
CA VAL A 335 1.71 14.05 8.22
C VAL A 335 2.06 13.13 9.37
N ASP A 336 1.70 13.50 10.60
CA ASP A 336 1.72 12.61 11.75
C ASP A 336 0.65 11.53 11.55
N GLY A 337 1.08 10.34 11.15
CA GLY A 337 0.20 9.21 10.80
C GLY A 337 -0.56 8.65 12.00
N ASN A 338 -0.14 8.96 13.23
CA ASN A 338 -0.88 8.54 14.41
C ASN A 338 -2.02 9.52 14.73
N ASP A 339 -2.11 10.66 14.02
CA ASP A 339 -3.00 11.79 14.32
C ASP A 339 -4.18 11.71 13.39
N ALA A 340 -5.27 11.14 13.89
CA ALA A 340 -6.45 10.89 13.08
C ALA A 340 -7.06 12.18 12.50
N LEU A 341 -6.96 13.32 13.20
CA LEU A 341 -7.46 14.60 12.66
C LEU A 341 -6.55 15.15 11.57
N ALA A 342 -5.23 15.10 11.78
CA ALA A 342 -4.27 15.55 10.77
C ALA A 342 -4.38 14.70 9.50
N LEU A 343 -4.48 13.37 9.65
CA LEU A 343 -4.60 12.49 8.50
C LEU A 343 -5.94 12.66 7.76
N TYR A 344 -7.06 12.74 8.49
CA TYR A 344 -8.37 13.03 7.90
C TYR A 344 -8.31 14.33 7.08
N GLY A 345 -7.80 15.41 7.67
CA GLY A 345 -7.69 16.70 7.01
C GLY A 345 -6.78 16.68 5.77
N ALA A 346 -5.64 16.00 5.85
CA ALA A 346 -4.71 15.86 4.73
C ALA A 346 -5.32 15.07 3.58
N VAL A 347 -5.96 13.93 3.84
CA VAL A 347 -6.59 13.10 2.80
C VAL A 347 -7.82 13.79 2.22
N HIS A 348 -8.64 14.44 3.05
CA HIS A 348 -9.81 15.19 2.58
C HIS A 348 -9.41 16.31 1.63
N THR A 349 -8.37 17.06 2.00
CA THR A 349 -7.84 18.15 1.15
C THR A 349 -7.19 17.58 -0.11
N ALA A 350 -6.42 16.49 0.00
CA ALA A 350 -5.80 15.82 -1.13
C ALA A 350 -6.82 15.29 -2.14
N ARG A 351 -7.92 14.69 -1.68
CA ARG A 351 -9.04 14.24 -2.53
C ARG A 351 -9.60 15.40 -3.34
N ASN A 352 -9.95 16.50 -2.67
CA ASN A 352 -10.52 17.67 -3.32
C ASN A 352 -9.56 18.26 -4.36
N MET A 353 -8.27 18.37 -4.04
CA MET A 353 -7.25 18.85 -4.98
C MET A 353 -7.06 17.90 -6.16
N ALA A 354 -6.93 16.59 -5.90
CA ALA A 354 -6.66 15.60 -6.94
C ALA A 354 -7.75 15.57 -8.00
N ILE A 355 -9.01 15.64 -7.58
CA ILE A 355 -10.16 15.64 -8.50
C ILE A 355 -10.28 16.98 -9.24
N ARG A 356 -10.28 18.12 -8.52
CA ARG A 356 -10.54 19.43 -9.12
C ARG A 356 -9.43 19.92 -10.05
N GLU A 357 -8.19 19.59 -9.72
CA GLU A 357 -7.03 20.07 -10.47
C GLU A 357 -6.47 19.01 -11.42
N HIS A 358 -6.99 17.78 -11.35
CA HIS A 358 -6.45 16.63 -12.08
C HIS A 358 -4.95 16.45 -11.84
N ARG A 359 -4.51 16.47 -10.58
CA ARG A 359 -3.09 16.30 -10.25
C ARG A 359 -2.91 15.22 -9.20
N PRO A 360 -1.82 14.44 -9.28
CA PRO A 360 -1.49 13.52 -8.21
C PRO A 360 -1.08 14.27 -6.93
N ILE A 361 -1.32 13.63 -5.79
CA ILE A 361 -0.88 14.11 -4.47
C ILE A 361 -0.10 12.98 -3.78
N LEU A 362 1.00 13.32 -3.10
CA LEU A 362 1.76 12.40 -2.27
C LEU A 362 1.63 12.75 -0.78
N ILE A 363 1.20 11.80 0.03
CA ILE A 363 1.12 11.91 1.48
C ILE A 363 2.13 10.93 2.08
N GLU A 364 3.11 11.44 2.82
CA GLU A 364 3.95 10.62 3.70
C GLU A 364 3.37 10.67 5.11
N ALA A 365 2.71 9.58 5.54
CA ALA A 365 2.22 9.41 6.89
C ALA A 365 3.31 8.74 7.74
N LEU A 366 3.90 9.50 8.67
CA LEU A 366 4.90 8.98 9.61
C LEU A 366 4.22 8.26 10.77
N THR A 367 4.65 7.03 11.03
CA THR A 367 4.10 6.19 12.10
C THR A 367 5.19 5.24 12.62
N TYR A 368 4.81 4.26 13.42
CA TYR A 368 5.68 3.21 13.89
C TYR A 368 4.99 1.85 13.86
N ARG A 369 5.68 0.84 13.30
CA ARG A 369 5.18 -0.54 13.27
C ARG A 369 5.35 -1.21 14.63
N VAL A 370 4.38 -1.05 15.53
CA VAL A 370 4.46 -1.61 16.89
C VAL A 370 4.47 -3.14 16.88
N GLY A 371 3.65 -3.76 16.03
CA GLY A 371 3.63 -5.21 15.85
C GLY A 371 4.84 -5.76 15.10
N HIS A 372 4.96 -7.09 15.05
CA HIS A 372 5.84 -7.78 14.12
C HIS A 372 5.45 -7.45 12.66
N HIS A 373 6.35 -7.76 11.71
CA HIS A 373 6.03 -7.62 10.30
C HIS A 373 4.85 -8.51 9.89
N SER A 374 4.83 -9.75 10.39
CA SER A 374 3.75 -10.71 10.22
C SER A 374 3.85 -11.79 11.30
N THR A 375 2.95 -12.77 11.26
CA THR A 375 3.04 -13.98 12.10
C THR A 375 4.27 -14.86 11.82
N SER A 376 5.01 -14.58 10.74
CA SER A 376 6.25 -15.29 10.37
C SER A 376 7.51 -14.53 10.78
N ASP A 377 7.36 -13.39 11.45
CA ASP A 377 8.45 -12.51 11.88
C ASP A 377 8.59 -12.48 13.40
N ASP A 378 9.81 -12.25 13.87
CA ASP A 378 10.11 -11.94 15.25
C ASP A 378 10.98 -10.69 15.29
N SER A 379 10.32 -9.57 15.57
CA SER A 379 10.98 -8.27 15.50
C SER A 379 11.91 -7.96 16.66
N THR A 380 11.87 -8.75 17.74
CA THR A 380 12.79 -8.54 18.89
C THR A 380 14.24 -8.85 18.53
N LYS A 381 14.47 -9.53 17.40
CA LYS A 381 15.81 -9.86 16.88
C LYS A 381 16.54 -8.67 16.25
N TYR A 382 15.83 -7.63 15.85
CA TYR A 382 16.42 -6.50 15.11
C TYR A 382 15.90 -5.13 15.56
N ARG A 383 14.97 -5.07 16.53
CA ARG A 383 14.49 -3.82 17.14
C ARG A 383 14.57 -3.92 18.67
N PRO A 384 15.05 -2.86 19.35
CA PRO A 384 15.02 -2.80 20.81
C PRO A 384 13.59 -2.89 21.36
N ALA A 385 13.37 -3.71 22.38
CA ALA A 385 12.06 -3.85 23.02
C ALA A 385 11.57 -2.53 23.65
N GLU A 386 12.49 -1.74 24.21
CA GLU A 386 12.20 -0.43 24.81
C GLU A 386 11.66 0.57 23.77
N GLU A 387 12.18 0.54 22.55
CA GLU A 387 11.70 1.37 21.44
C GLU A 387 10.25 1.01 21.09
N ILE A 388 9.97 -0.30 20.94
CA ILE A 388 8.62 -0.79 20.63
C ILE A 388 7.63 -0.40 21.73
N GLU A 389 8.00 -0.57 23.00
CA GLU A 389 7.13 -0.25 24.13
C GLU A 389 6.87 1.25 24.26
N TRP A 390 7.87 2.09 23.99
CA TRP A 390 7.68 3.54 23.96
C TRP A 390 6.64 3.96 22.91
N TRP A 391 6.73 3.42 21.69
CA TRP A 391 5.75 3.71 20.64
C TRP A 391 4.35 3.17 20.98
N ARG A 392 4.28 1.97 21.56
CA ARG A 392 3.02 1.35 21.99
C ARG A 392 2.29 2.15 23.07
N SER A 393 3.03 2.75 24.00
CA SER A 393 2.43 3.40 25.18
C SER A 393 2.29 4.92 25.01
N ALA A 394 3.32 5.59 24.49
CA ALA A 394 3.39 7.05 24.46
C ALA A 394 2.82 7.66 23.16
N ARG A 395 2.73 6.89 22.08
CA ARG A 395 2.40 7.39 20.73
C ARG A 395 1.28 6.61 20.04
N ASP A 396 0.48 5.87 20.79
CA ASP A 396 -0.63 5.08 20.26
C ASP A 396 -1.74 5.97 19.64
N PRO A 397 -2.11 5.77 18.35
CA PRO A 397 -3.12 6.59 17.68
C PRO A 397 -4.50 6.49 18.34
N VAL A 398 -4.87 5.29 18.79
CA VAL A 398 -6.19 5.03 19.38
C VAL A 398 -6.34 5.79 20.69
N THR A 399 -5.34 5.72 21.55
CA THR A 399 -5.27 6.42 22.83
C THR A 399 -5.25 7.93 22.65
N ARG A 400 -4.46 8.45 21.70
CA ARG A 400 -4.43 9.90 21.43
C ARG A 400 -5.79 10.40 20.98
N PHE A 401 -6.45 9.68 20.08
CA PHE A 401 -7.78 10.07 19.59
C PHE A 401 -8.86 9.92 20.66
N ARG A 402 -8.77 8.90 21.53
CA ARG A 402 -9.63 8.72 22.70
C ARG A 402 -9.63 9.95 23.60
N LYS A 403 -8.44 10.44 23.97
CA LYS A 403 -8.30 11.63 24.83
C LYS A 403 -9.02 12.84 24.22
N TRP A 404 -8.96 13.00 22.90
CA TRP A 404 -9.65 14.09 22.20
C TRP A 404 -11.18 13.92 22.24
N ILE A 405 -11.73 12.75 21.92
CA ILE A 405 -13.20 12.58 21.97
C ILE A 405 -13.76 12.63 23.42
N GLU A 406 -12.98 12.21 24.41
CA GLU A 406 -13.33 12.32 25.83
C GLU A 406 -13.30 13.78 26.30
N SER A 407 -12.31 14.59 25.88
CA SER A 407 -12.25 16.01 26.22
C SER A 407 -13.39 16.82 25.61
N ASN A 408 -13.97 16.35 24.50
CA ASN A 408 -15.19 16.90 23.91
C ASN A 408 -16.49 16.39 24.57
N GLY A 409 -16.41 15.50 25.56
CA GLY A 409 -17.56 14.93 26.26
C GLY A 409 -18.37 13.93 25.42
N TRP A 410 -17.76 13.31 24.40
CA TRP A 410 -18.44 12.38 23.48
C TRP A 410 -18.22 10.91 23.82
N TRP A 411 -17.24 10.62 24.67
CA TRP A 411 -16.86 9.25 25.04
C TRP A 411 -16.59 9.13 26.54
N ASN A 412 -16.73 7.91 27.06
CA ASN A 412 -16.43 7.58 28.45
C ASN A 412 -16.09 6.09 28.61
N THR A 413 -15.70 5.70 29.82
CA THR A 413 -15.27 4.33 30.16
C THR A 413 -16.37 3.28 30.01
N ASP A 414 -17.64 3.63 30.23
CA ASP A 414 -18.75 2.67 30.13
C ASP A 414 -18.98 2.29 28.66
N VAL A 415 -19.06 3.29 27.78
CA VAL A 415 -19.21 3.09 26.32
C VAL A 415 -18.00 2.36 25.74
N GLU A 416 -16.78 2.65 26.23
CA GLU A 416 -15.56 1.91 25.86
C GLU A 416 -15.69 0.41 26.17
N SER A 417 -16.14 0.08 27.38
CA SER A 417 -16.30 -1.30 27.83
C SER A 417 -17.36 -2.03 27.01
N GLU A 418 -18.49 -1.38 26.74
CA GLU A 418 -19.57 -1.90 25.89
C GLU A 418 -19.08 -2.20 24.48
N LEU A 419 -18.37 -1.25 23.84
CA LEU A 419 -17.80 -1.44 22.51
C LEU A 419 -16.87 -2.65 22.48
N ARG A 420 -15.89 -2.71 23.38
CA ARG A 420 -14.91 -3.81 23.38
C ARG A 420 -15.56 -5.17 23.64
N ASN A 421 -16.54 -5.25 24.55
CA ASN A 421 -17.27 -6.49 24.80
C ASN A 421 -18.09 -6.91 23.59
N SER A 422 -18.76 -5.98 22.93
CA SER A 422 -19.53 -6.21 21.71
C SER A 422 -18.64 -6.73 20.58
N VAL A 423 -17.53 -6.04 20.29
CA VAL A 423 -16.57 -6.42 19.24
C VAL A 423 -15.98 -7.80 19.54
N ARG A 424 -15.57 -8.07 20.78
CA ARG A 424 -15.06 -9.39 21.17
C ARG A 424 -16.08 -10.49 20.89
N LYS A 425 -17.35 -10.29 21.27
CA LYS A 425 -18.42 -11.25 21.02
C LYS A 425 -18.63 -11.48 19.52
N GLN A 426 -18.68 -10.40 18.73
CA GLN A 426 -18.85 -10.48 17.28
C GLN A 426 -17.68 -11.20 16.60
N MET A 427 -16.45 -10.92 17.00
CA MET A 427 -15.24 -11.58 16.48
C MET A 427 -15.22 -13.09 16.80
N LEU A 428 -15.51 -13.46 18.04
CA LEU A 428 -15.58 -14.88 18.43
C LEU A 428 -16.68 -15.60 17.66
N GLN A 429 -17.85 -14.97 17.48
CA GLN A 429 -18.91 -15.51 16.67
C GLN A 429 -18.49 -15.65 15.20
N ALA A 430 -17.85 -14.63 14.62
CA ALA A 430 -17.42 -14.63 13.23
C ALA A 430 -16.44 -15.77 12.93
N ILE A 431 -15.47 -15.98 13.82
CA ILE A 431 -14.52 -17.10 13.73
C ILE A 431 -15.23 -18.44 13.88
N GLN A 432 -16.10 -18.61 14.88
CA GLN A 432 -16.84 -19.87 15.08
C GLN A 432 -17.72 -20.24 13.89
N VAL A 433 -18.32 -19.24 13.25
CA VAL A 433 -19.08 -19.44 12.00
C VAL A 433 -18.12 -19.80 10.87
N ALA A 434 -17.07 -19.01 10.65
CA ALA A 434 -16.13 -19.20 9.54
C ALA A 434 -15.44 -20.57 9.56
N GLU A 435 -15.15 -21.13 10.73
CA GLU A 435 -14.58 -22.47 10.91
C GLU A 435 -15.51 -23.60 10.53
N LYS A 436 -16.81 -23.41 10.72
CA LYS A 436 -17.83 -24.43 10.42
C LYS A 436 -18.29 -24.37 8.97
N VAL A 437 -18.06 -23.25 8.30
CA VAL A 437 -18.37 -23.09 6.88
C VAL A 437 -17.40 -23.96 6.09
N GLU A 438 -17.97 -24.80 5.23
CA GLU A 438 -17.23 -25.70 4.33
C GLU A 438 -16.21 -24.94 3.47
N LYS A 439 -15.17 -25.66 3.05
CA LYS A 439 -14.23 -25.15 2.05
C LYS A 439 -14.92 -24.98 0.69
N PRO A 440 -14.38 -24.11 -0.19
CA PRO A 440 -14.80 -24.05 -1.59
C PRO A 440 -14.66 -25.43 -2.26
N PRO A 441 -15.50 -25.74 -3.26
CA PRO A 441 -15.34 -26.96 -4.04
C PRO A 441 -13.96 -27.03 -4.71
N ILE A 442 -13.38 -28.23 -4.81
CA ILE A 442 -12.05 -28.40 -5.41
C ILE A 442 -12.00 -27.92 -6.87
N ALA A 443 -13.12 -28.00 -7.59
CA ALA A 443 -13.24 -27.51 -8.96
C ALA A 443 -12.93 -26.01 -9.09
N ASP A 444 -13.13 -25.22 -8.03
CA ASP A 444 -12.84 -23.78 -8.03
C ASP A 444 -11.34 -23.49 -8.23
N VAL A 445 -10.43 -24.45 -8.03
CA VAL A 445 -9.01 -24.23 -8.37
C VAL A 445 -8.78 -24.00 -9.88
N PHE A 446 -9.70 -24.45 -10.73
CA PHE A 446 -9.59 -24.35 -12.20
C PHE A 446 -10.41 -23.22 -12.81
N THR A 447 -11.36 -22.62 -12.08
CA THR A 447 -12.17 -21.52 -12.61
C THR A 447 -11.47 -20.17 -12.44
N ASP A 448 -11.87 -19.18 -13.24
CA ASP A 448 -11.41 -17.79 -13.20
C ASP A 448 -9.90 -17.60 -13.49
N VAL A 449 -9.19 -18.65 -13.89
CA VAL A 449 -7.87 -18.55 -14.55
C VAL A 449 -8.03 -17.76 -15.87
N TYR A 450 -9.11 -18.05 -16.59
CA TYR A 450 -9.66 -17.28 -17.70
C TYR A 450 -11.16 -17.10 -17.46
N ASP A 451 -11.79 -16.14 -18.15
CA ASP A 451 -13.25 -15.93 -18.08
C ASP A 451 -14.02 -17.19 -18.50
N VAL A 452 -13.58 -17.84 -19.58
CA VAL A 452 -14.06 -19.16 -20.01
C VAL A 452 -12.92 -20.17 -19.88
N PRO A 453 -13.07 -21.27 -19.12
CA PRO A 453 -12.04 -22.29 -18.98
C PRO A 453 -11.70 -22.94 -20.33
N PRO A 454 -10.42 -22.93 -20.77
CA PRO A 454 -10.00 -23.64 -21.97
C PRO A 454 -10.07 -25.16 -21.75
N SER A 455 -10.13 -25.92 -22.85
CA SER A 455 -10.35 -27.37 -22.82
C SER A 455 -9.33 -28.12 -21.96
N ASN A 456 -8.07 -27.68 -21.93
CA ASN A 456 -7.04 -28.28 -21.10
C ASN A 456 -7.31 -28.12 -19.59
N LEU A 457 -7.92 -27.02 -19.14
CA LEU A 457 -8.31 -26.87 -17.72
C LEU A 457 -9.51 -27.75 -17.38
N VAL A 458 -10.46 -27.91 -18.30
CA VAL A 458 -11.59 -28.83 -18.13
C VAL A 458 -11.11 -30.29 -18.04
N GLU A 459 -10.14 -30.68 -18.87
CA GLU A 459 -9.51 -32.01 -18.81
C GLU A 459 -8.76 -32.23 -17.49
N GLN A 460 -8.02 -31.22 -17.00
CA GLN A 460 -7.31 -31.28 -15.72
C GLN A 460 -8.26 -31.38 -14.53
N GLU A 461 -9.35 -30.62 -14.51
CA GLU A 461 -10.41 -30.72 -13.50
C GLU A 461 -10.98 -32.14 -13.44
N LYS A 462 -11.33 -32.69 -14.61
CA LYS A 462 -11.86 -34.05 -14.72
C LYS A 462 -10.86 -35.08 -14.19
N LEU A 463 -9.57 -34.94 -14.56
CA LEU A 463 -8.51 -35.83 -14.10
C LEU A 463 -8.35 -35.78 -12.58
N LEU A 464 -8.38 -34.59 -11.97
CA LEU A 464 -8.30 -34.45 -10.51
C LEU A 464 -9.49 -35.12 -9.83
N ARG A 465 -10.70 -34.85 -10.31
CA ARG A 465 -11.93 -35.46 -9.76
C ARG A 465 -11.92 -36.98 -9.86
N GLU A 466 -11.46 -37.55 -10.98
CA GLU A 466 -11.30 -39.00 -11.14
C GLU A 466 -10.21 -39.57 -10.23
N THR A 467 -9.14 -38.81 -9.99
CA THR A 467 -8.05 -39.19 -9.07
C THR A 467 -8.54 -39.23 -7.62
N ILE A 468 -9.28 -38.22 -7.17
CA ILE A 468 -9.87 -38.19 -5.81
C ILE A 468 -10.83 -39.36 -5.61
N LYS A 469 -11.67 -39.67 -6.62
CA LYS A 469 -12.56 -40.84 -6.57
C LYS A 469 -11.79 -42.17 -6.45
N ARG A 470 -10.62 -42.28 -7.07
CA ARG A 470 -9.77 -43.48 -7.00
C ARG A 470 -9.02 -43.59 -5.68
N TYR A 471 -8.64 -42.47 -5.08
CA TYR A 471 -7.81 -42.39 -3.88
C TYR A 471 -8.43 -41.51 -2.78
N PRO A 472 -9.67 -41.76 -2.32
CA PRO A 472 -10.38 -40.84 -1.43
C PRO A 472 -9.72 -40.67 -0.05
N LYS A 473 -8.86 -41.61 0.37
CA LYS A 473 -8.13 -41.55 1.65
C LYS A 473 -6.92 -40.63 1.62
N ASP A 474 -6.45 -40.25 0.44
CA ASP A 474 -5.26 -39.40 0.25
C ASP A 474 -5.61 -37.90 0.21
N TYR A 475 -6.91 -37.57 0.25
CA TYR A 475 -7.41 -36.20 0.17
C TYR A 475 -8.27 -35.86 1.40
N PRO A 476 -8.34 -34.57 1.79
CA PRO A 476 -9.19 -34.13 2.89
C PRO A 476 -10.66 -34.40 2.59
N SER A 477 -11.37 -35.02 3.54
CA SER A 477 -12.79 -35.38 3.37
C SER A 477 -13.75 -34.20 3.55
N ASP A 478 -13.26 -33.07 4.05
CA ASP A 478 -13.99 -31.84 4.35
C ASP A 478 -14.01 -30.84 3.17
N VAL A 479 -13.42 -31.21 2.03
CA VAL A 479 -13.43 -30.40 0.80
C VAL A 479 -14.42 -31.02 -0.19
N PRO A 480 -15.47 -30.29 -0.62
CA PRO A 480 -16.41 -30.77 -1.64
C PRO A 480 -15.69 -31.03 -2.97
N VAL A 481 -16.00 -32.17 -3.60
CA VAL A 481 -15.43 -32.60 -4.89
C VAL A 481 -16.28 -32.17 -6.07
#